data_AF-A0A965DBA3-F1
#
_entry.id   AF-A0A965DBA3-F1
#
_cell.length_a   1.000
_cell.length_b   1.000
_cell.length_c   1.000
_cell.angle_alpha   90.00
_cell.angle_beta   90.00
_cell.angle_gamma   90.00
#
_symmetry.space_group_name_H-M   'P 1'
#
loop_
_entity.id
_entity.type
_entity.pdbx_description
1 polymer ?
#
loop_
_entity_poly.entity_id
_entity_poly.type
_entity_poly.pdbx_seq_one_letter_code
_entity_poly.pdbx_strand_id
1 'polypeptide(L)'
;MHAVTTTYSQPWPLCWQLMQWDLALWAAMLDSRHAIKVIWNESRLRQDLSPNAFQQAVHEFRHALAARLGDQLVWHIESAQDASDHRIEVTPRMTGTTPGSVNA
;
A
#
# COMPACT_ATOMS: atom_id res chain seq x y z
N MET A 1 -9.36 15.58 -4.16
CA MET A 1 -9.27 14.59 -3.07
C MET A 1 -7.94 14.80 -2.36
N HIS A 2 -7.89 14.63 -1.04
CA HIS A 2 -6.66 14.66 -0.27
C HIS A 2 -6.04 13.27 -0.21
N ALA A 3 -4.75 13.18 0.10
CA ALA A 3 -4.10 11.91 0.39
C ALA A 3 -4.77 11.26 1.62
N VAL A 4 -5.05 9.96 1.54
CA VAL A 4 -5.60 9.18 2.64
C VAL A 4 -4.53 8.21 3.14
N THR A 5 -4.23 8.25 4.43
CA THR A 5 -3.31 7.31 5.06
C THR A 5 -4.06 6.48 6.09
N THR A 6 -3.98 5.16 5.96
CA THR A 6 -4.54 4.20 6.91
C THR A 6 -3.40 3.44 7.56
N THR A 7 -3.37 3.42 8.89
CA THR A 7 -2.30 2.80 9.68
C THR A 7 -2.85 1.63 10.50
N TYR A 8 -2.07 0.56 10.59
CA TYR A 8 -2.44 -0.67 11.27
C TYR A 8 -1.40 -0.99 12.35
N SER A 9 -1.83 -0.91 13.60
CA SER A 9 -0.98 -1.13 14.78
C SER A 9 -1.27 -2.47 15.47
N GLN A 10 -2.15 -3.30 14.91
CA GLN A 10 -2.47 -4.64 15.42
C GLN A 10 -1.33 -5.63 15.10
N PRO A 11 -1.19 -6.73 15.85
CA PRO A 11 -0.25 -7.81 15.52
C PRO A 11 -0.54 -8.44 14.16
N TRP A 12 0.48 -9.05 13.55
CA TRP A 12 0.27 -10.01 12.48
C TRP A 12 -0.43 -11.27 13.02
N PRO A 13 -1.43 -11.89 12.34
CA PRO A 13 -1.91 -11.66 10.97
C PRO A 13 -3.10 -10.71 10.84
N LEU A 14 -3.64 -10.16 11.94
CA LEU A 14 -4.84 -9.32 11.89
C LEU A 14 -4.62 -8.05 11.07
N CYS A 15 -3.47 -7.41 11.22
CA CYS A 15 -3.03 -6.29 10.38
C CYS A 15 -3.14 -6.64 8.88
N TRP A 16 -2.71 -7.85 8.49
CA TRP A 16 -2.74 -8.28 7.10
C TRP A 16 -4.16 -8.35 6.57
N GLN A 17 -5.05 -8.99 7.33
CA GLN A 17 -6.43 -9.18 6.94
C GLN A 17 -7.14 -7.83 6.73
N LEU A 18 -6.89 -6.86 7.62
CA LEU A 18 -7.44 -5.50 7.48
C LEU A 18 -6.90 -4.80 6.23
N MET A 19 -5.58 -4.86 6.00
CA MET A 19 -4.97 -4.32 4.79
C MET A 19 -5.55 -4.96 3.52
N GLN A 20 -5.78 -6.27 3.50
CA GLN A 20 -6.38 -6.95 2.35
C GLN A 20 -7.79 -6.44 2.02
N TRP A 21 -8.59 -6.15 3.05
CA TRP A 21 -9.92 -5.57 2.87
C TRP A 21 -9.86 -4.15 2.31
N ASP A 22 -9.02 -3.30 2.89
CA ASP A 22 -8.88 -1.92 2.42
C ASP A 22 -8.33 -1.86 0.99
N LEU A 23 -7.34 -2.70 0.66
CA LEU A 23 -6.82 -2.81 -0.70
C LEU A 23 -7.88 -3.26 -1.70
N ALA A 24 -8.74 -4.23 -1.33
CA ALA A 24 -9.83 -4.67 -2.18
C ALA A 24 -10.88 -3.57 -2.37
N LEU A 25 -11.20 -2.83 -1.31
CA LEU A 25 -12.12 -1.70 -1.35
C LEU A 25 -11.59 -0.59 -2.27
N TRP A 26 -10.32 -0.18 -2.10
CA TRP A 26 -9.70 0.83 -2.94
C TRP A 26 -9.60 0.40 -4.39
N ALA A 27 -9.26 -0.86 -4.66
CA ALA A 27 -9.24 -1.41 -6.01
C ALA A 27 -10.62 -1.35 -6.71
N ALA A 28 -11.72 -1.44 -5.95
CA ALA A 28 -13.07 -1.36 -6.48
C ALA A 28 -13.60 0.08 -6.60
N MET A 29 -13.12 1.01 -5.77
CA MET A 29 -13.64 2.37 -5.68
C MET A 29 -12.84 3.41 -6.49
N LEU A 30 -11.54 3.18 -6.69
CA LEU A 30 -10.65 4.16 -7.29
C LEU A 30 -10.46 3.94 -8.79
N ASP A 31 -10.36 5.04 -9.53
CA ASP A 31 -9.99 5.05 -10.94
C ASP A 31 -8.46 5.08 -11.13
N SER A 32 -8.02 5.00 -12.38
CA SER A 32 -6.61 4.97 -12.76
C SER A 32 -5.78 6.21 -12.43
N ARG A 33 -6.43 7.24 -11.89
CA ARG A 33 -5.76 8.47 -11.46
C ARG A 33 -5.29 8.37 -10.02
N HIS A 34 -5.43 7.24 -9.35
CA HIS A 34 -4.96 7.07 -7.97
C HIS A 34 -3.71 6.19 -7.92
N ALA A 35 -2.77 6.58 -7.05
CA ALA A 35 -1.63 5.77 -6.68
C ALA A 35 -1.85 5.19 -5.28
N ILE A 36 -1.70 3.87 -5.15
CA ILE A 36 -1.77 3.15 -3.88
C ILE A 36 -0.34 2.75 -3.50
N LYS A 37 0.12 3.28 -2.37
CA LYS A 37 1.40 2.92 -1.77
C LYS A 37 1.16 2.06 -0.52
N VAL A 38 1.68 0.84 -0.55
CA VAL A 38 1.62 -0.10 0.57
C VAL A 38 2.97 -0.13 1.26
N ILE A 39 2.99 0.16 2.55
CA ILE A 39 4.20 0.21 3.36
C ILE A 39 4.06 -0.82 4.47
N TRP A 40 4.85 -1.88 4.39
CA TRP A 40 4.93 -2.83 5.50
C TRP A 40 6.16 -2.51 6.37
N ASN A 41 6.06 -2.79 7.67
CA ASN A 41 7.17 -2.71 8.62
C ASN A 41 7.82 -4.10 8.76
N GLU A 42 8.98 -4.31 8.14
CA GLU A 42 9.68 -5.60 8.22
C GLU A 42 10.22 -5.90 9.62
N SER A 43 10.72 -4.89 10.32
CA SER A 43 11.30 -5.01 11.66
C SER A 43 10.25 -5.57 12.63
N ARG A 44 9.03 -5.04 12.56
CA ARG A 44 7.89 -5.52 13.35
C ARG A 44 7.48 -6.93 12.96
N LEU A 45 7.39 -7.23 11.66
CA LEU A 45 7.04 -8.58 11.19
C LEU A 45 8.03 -9.65 11.66
N ARG A 46 9.33 -9.32 11.69
CA ARG A 46 10.38 -10.21 12.20
C ARG A 46 10.33 -10.43 13.71
N GLN A 47 9.76 -9.50 14.47
CA GLN A 47 9.55 -9.64 15.91
C GLN A 47 8.31 -10.50 16.20
N ASP A 48 7.25 -10.32 15.41
CA ASP A 48 5.97 -11.01 15.60
C ASP A 48 5.97 -12.45 15.06
N LEU A 49 6.87 -12.80 14.12
CA LEU A 49 6.86 -14.08 13.41
C LEU A 49 8.19 -14.83 13.48
N SER A 50 8.11 -16.17 13.42
CA SER A 50 9.28 -17.01 13.17
C SER A 50 9.84 -16.78 11.76
N PRO A 51 11.12 -17.10 11.48
CA PRO A 51 11.71 -16.89 10.16
C PRO A 51 10.94 -17.56 9.01
N ASN A 52 10.41 -18.77 9.25
CA ASN A 52 9.62 -19.49 8.25
C ASN A 52 8.24 -18.83 8.04
N ALA A 53 7.57 -18.45 9.12
CA ALA A 53 6.29 -17.74 9.05
C ALA A 53 6.43 -16.36 8.39
N PHE A 54 7.55 -15.67 8.58
CA PHE A 54 7.88 -14.43 7.91
C PHE A 54 7.98 -14.63 6.38
N GLN A 55 8.73 -15.64 5.93
CA GLN A 55 8.86 -15.92 4.50
C GLN A 55 7.52 -16.26 3.84
N GLN A 56 6.71 -17.07 4.52
CA GLN A 56 5.37 -17.42 4.05
C GLN A 56 4.46 -16.18 3.97
N ALA A 57 4.42 -15.35 5.02
CA ALA A 57 3.61 -14.13 5.05
C ALA A 57 3.99 -13.14 3.94
N VAL A 58 5.29 -12.95 3.70
CA VAL A 58 5.81 -12.11 2.60
C VAL A 58 5.41 -12.66 1.24
N HIS A 59 5.47 -13.98 1.05
CA HIS A 59 5.07 -14.63 -0.19
C HIS A 59 3.57 -14.46 -0.47
N GLU A 60 2.72 -14.77 0.52
CA GLU A 60 1.26 -14.61 0.44
C GLU A 60 0.87 -13.17 0.14
N PHE A 61 1.52 -12.20 0.79
CA PHE A 61 1.30 -10.78 0.53
C PHE A 61 1.60 -10.41 -0.92
N ARG A 62 2.79 -10.76 -1.42
CA ARG A 62 3.20 -10.38 -2.78
C ARG A 62 2.31 -11.02 -3.82
N HIS A 63 1.92 -12.29 -3.62
CA HIS A 63 1.01 -12.99 -4.51
C HIS A 63 -0.40 -12.35 -4.51
N ALA A 64 -0.94 -12.05 -3.33
CA ALA A 64 -2.25 -11.41 -3.20
C ALA A 64 -2.28 -9.98 -3.78
N LEU A 65 -1.17 -9.24 -3.67
CA LEU A 65 -1.05 -7.96 -4.35
C LEU A 65 -1.03 -8.16 -5.86
N ALA A 66 -0.14 -9.01 -6.39
CA ALA A 66 -0.04 -9.28 -7.83
C ALA A 66 -1.38 -9.69 -8.46
N ALA A 67 -2.19 -10.48 -7.75
CA ALA A 67 -3.52 -10.87 -8.20
C ALA A 67 -4.54 -9.70 -8.21
N ARG A 68 -4.32 -8.66 -7.39
CA ARG A 68 -5.16 -7.46 -7.29
C ARG A 68 -4.66 -6.29 -8.14
N LEU A 69 -3.45 -6.35 -8.69
CA LEU A 69 -2.90 -5.37 -9.63
C LEU A 69 -3.62 -5.50 -10.99
N GLY A 70 -4.89 -5.11 -11.08
CA GLY A 70 -5.55 -4.88 -12.36
C GLY A 70 -5.00 -3.61 -13.02
N ASP A 71 -4.93 -3.61 -14.36
CA ASP A 71 -4.26 -2.63 -15.25
C ASP A 71 -4.58 -1.14 -15.04
N GLN A 72 -5.50 -0.80 -14.14
CA GLN A 72 -5.98 0.56 -13.96
C GLN A 72 -5.20 1.34 -12.90
N LEU A 73 -4.72 0.73 -11.81
CA LEU A 73 -4.13 1.47 -10.68
C LEU A 73 -2.59 1.48 -10.70
N VAL A 74 -1.99 2.56 -10.21
CA VAL A 74 -0.54 2.63 -9.99
C VAL A 74 -0.22 2.15 -8.59
N TRP A 75 0.58 1.09 -8.49
CA TRP A 75 0.91 0.47 -7.22
C TRP A 75 2.38 0.67 -6.85
N HIS A 76 2.63 1.07 -5.61
CA HIS A 76 3.96 1.18 -5.03
C HIS A 76 4.01 0.32 -3.76
N ILE A 77 4.97 -0.59 -3.70
CA ILE A 77 5.15 -1.46 -2.54
C ILE A 77 6.52 -1.14 -1.96
N GLU A 78 6.54 -0.69 -0.70
CA GLU A 78 7.77 -0.36 0.00
C GLU A 78 7.90 -1.18 1.28
N SER A 79 9.05 -1.82 1.45
CA SER A 79 9.46 -2.35 2.73
C SER A 79 10.20 -1.25 3.49
N ALA A 80 9.66 -0.84 4.63
CA ALA A 80 10.30 0.17 5.47
C ALA A 80 10.77 -0.50 6.78
N GLN A 81 12.07 -0.46 7.04
CA GLN A 81 12.63 -0.95 8.31
C GLN A 81 12.40 0.04 9.47
N ASP A 82 12.24 1.32 9.15
CA ASP A 82 12.11 2.43 10.10
C ASP A 82 10.67 2.97 10.24
N ALA A 83 9.70 2.33 9.60
CA ALA A 83 8.30 2.72 9.78
C ALA A 83 7.84 2.42 11.21
N SER A 84 6.98 3.27 11.79
CA SER A 84 6.38 3.00 13.10
C SER A 84 5.35 1.87 13.03
N ASP A 85 4.60 1.77 11.94
CA ASP A 85 3.51 0.82 11.72
C ASP A 85 3.36 0.42 10.25
N HIS A 86 2.59 -0.63 9.99
CA HIS A 86 2.10 -0.95 8.64
C HIS A 86 1.10 0.11 8.18
N ARG A 87 1.14 0.52 6.92
CA ARG A 87 0.20 1.51 6.39
C ARG A 87 -0.08 1.38 4.91
N ILE A 88 -1.22 1.92 4.51
CA ILE A 88 -1.62 2.12 3.12
C ILE A 88 -1.81 3.61 2.92
N GLU A 89 -1.18 4.15 1.89
CA GLU A 89 -1.28 5.54 1.47
C GLU A 89 -1.94 5.58 0.09
N VAL A 90 -3.05 6.29 -0.02
CA VAL A 90 -3.75 6.52 -1.29
C VAL A 90 -3.58 7.98 -1.65
N THR A 91 -2.98 8.24 -2.81
CA THR A 91 -2.77 9.61 -3.30
C THR A 91 -3.47 9.80 -4.65
N PRO A 92 -4.29 10.84 -4.82
CA PRO A 92 -4.77 11.22 -6.13
C PRO A 92 -3.60 11.77 -6.94
N ARG A 93 -3.39 11.21 -8.13
CA ARG A 93 -2.42 11.70 -9.09
C ARG A 93 -2.90 13.07 -9.57
N MET A 94 -2.20 14.12 -9.16
CA MET A 94 -2.34 15.40 -9.86
C MET A 94 -1.86 15.18 -11.29
N THR A 95 -2.80 15.15 -12.24
CA THR A 95 -2.47 15.44 -13.63
C THR A 95 -1.92 16.85 -13.62
N GLY A 96 -0.66 17.02 -14.00
CA GLY A 96 0.06 18.26 -13.79
C GLY A 96 -0.72 19.46 -14.32
N THR A 97 -1.05 20.40 -13.44
CA THR A 97 -1.17 21.80 -13.87
C THR A 97 0.24 22.28 -14.14
N THR A 98 0.65 22.24 -15.41
CA THR A 98 1.68 23.13 -15.92
C THR A 98 1.28 24.56 -15.56
N PRO A 99 2.06 25.31 -14.76
CA PRO A 99 1.86 26.75 -14.67
C PRO A 99 2.29 27.33 -16.02
N GLY A 100 1.31 27.83 -16.77
CA GLY A 100 1.46 28.87 -17.78
C GLY A 100 2.66 28.76 -18.72
N SER A 101 2.43 28.19 -19.90
CA SER A 101 2.97 28.83 -21.10
C SER A 101 2.32 30.21 -21.20
N VAL A 102 3.07 31.26 -20.91
CA VAL A 102 2.82 32.59 -21.45
C VAL A 102 4.01 32.92 -22.31
N ASN A 103 3.82 32.74 -23.62
CA ASN A 103 4.58 33.47 -24.61
C ASN A 103 4.31 34.97 -24.40
N ALA A 104 5.36 35.74 -24.14
CA ALA A 104 5.47 37.15 -24.51
C ALA A 104 6.96 37.51 -24.54
#